data_AF-A0A6A8PZH5-F1
#
_entry.id   AF-A0A6A8PZH5-F1
#
_cell.length_a   1.000
_cell.length_b   1.000
_cell.length_c   1.000
_cell.angle_alpha   90.00
_cell.angle_beta   90.00
_cell.angle_gamma   90.00
#
_symmetry.space_group_name_H-M   'P 1'
#
loop_
_entity.id
_entity.type
_entity.pdbx_description
1 polymer ?
#
loop_
_entity_poly.entity_id
_entity_poly.type
_entity_poly.pdbx_seq_one_letter_code
_entity_poly.pdbx_strand_id
1 'polypeptide(L)'
;MSNEEKIYVFSYGTIQDPQFYKELLPNSKPMPAILNGYAKCVDETMYFLLKKDLSSQVKGSVFEISKEELFLIDRWELFPQYQRFQVNVLLTETNEILENVYVYTKLEVGKYYLATDDMGFSRNPNANENNLNSFIEMEKAIKDFPLTDYIFLYDINEQEFEEINKLTHPYAALIIDDKENRNYVAIHGSIFAIKEDGKMYAALTSFSQKSNLNSIFYYQAFNEKLLNSKPEITLKSLYDNTNIDFLINKKPVYYLSSREDKAINETQVGWYENKAFELVEKDFDIDPFIRFNKMLKAFFDTKQKNDK
;
A
#
# COMPACT_ATOMS: atom_id res chain seq x y z
N MET A 1 2.64 -27.54 -17.66
CA MET A 1 3.22 -26.87 -16.49
C MET A 1 3.46 -25.44 -16.91
N SER A 2 2.56 -24.52 -16.53
CA SER A 2 2.83 -23.10 -16.71
C SER A 2 4.02 -22.77 -15.81
N ASN A 3 5.12 -22.26 -16.38
CA ASN A 3 6.14 -21.62 -15.57
C ASN A 3 5.44 -20.47 -14.85
N GLU A 4 5.23 -20.58 -13.54
CA GLU A 4 4.88 -19.42 -12.74
C GLU A 4 5.99 -18.40 -12.97
N GLU A 5 5.60 -17.20 -13.37
CA GLU A 5 6.55 -16.11 -13.63
C GLU A 5 7.24 -15.78 -12.31
N LYS A 6 8.58 -15.91 -12.30
CA LYS A 6 9.38 -15.64 -11.11
C LYS A 6 9.34 -14.15 -10.80
N ILE A 7 9.13 -13.82 -9.52
CA ILE A 7 9.13 -12.44 -9.04
C ILE A 7 10.46 -12.18 -8.36
N TYR A 8 11.10 -11.07 -8.73
CA TYR A 8 12.37 -10.64 -8.16
C TYR A 8 12.22 -9.25 -7.52
N VAL A 9 12.77 -9.08 -6.32
CA VAL A 9 12.86 -7.77 -5.64
C VAL A 9 14.31 -7.45 -5.30
N PHE A 10 14.78 -6.28 -5.72
CA PHE A 10 16.05 -5.70 -5.30
C PHE A 10 15.85 -4.82 -4.07
N SER A 11 16.65 -5.04 -3.04
CA SER A 11 16.67 -4.22 -1.84
C SER A 11 18.04 -3.60 -1.60
N TYR A 12 18.02 -2.33 -1.24
CA TYR A 12 19.15 -1.53 -0.76
C TYR A 12 18.94 -1.04 0.69
N GLY A 13 17.95 -1.61 1.37
CA GLY A 13 17.50 -1.25 2.73
C GLY A 13 17.21 -2.48 3.60
N THR A 14 16.17 -2.39 4.43
CA THR A 14 15.90 -3.30 5.56
C THR A 14 15.60 -4.75 5.19
N ILE A 15 15.09 -5.04 3.98
CA ILE A 15 14.83 -6.42 3.53
C ILE A 15 16.12 -7.26 3.49
N GLN A 16 17.29 -6.61 3.41
CA GLN A 16 18.60 -7.27 3.50
C GLN A 16 18.97 -7.74 4.92
N ASP A 17 18.22 -7.33 5.93
CA ASP A 17 18.45 -7.76 7.31
C ASP A 17 18.11 -9.27 7.47
N PRO A 18 19.03 -10.10 7.99
CA PRO A 18 18.77 -11.51 8.27
C PRO A 18 17.52 -11.77 9.11
N GLN A 19 17.17 -10.89 10.04
CA GLN A 19 15.95 -11.02 10.83
C GLN A 19 14.71 -10.85 9.94
N PHE A 20 14.75 -9.95 8.96
CA PHE A 20 13.65 -9.75 8.01
C PHE A 20 13.50 -10.98 7.09
N TYR A 21 14.51 -11.26 6.27
CA TYR A 21 14.32 -12.24 5.19
C TYR A 21 14.24 -13.68 5.70
N LYS A 22 14.85 -14.04 6.84
CA LYS A 22 14.70 -15.40 7.39
C LYS A 22 13.32 -15.67 7.97
N GLU A 23 12.69 -14.65 8.58
CA GLU A 23 11.38 -14.79 9.21
C GLU A 23 10.22 -14.60 8.22
N LEU A 24 10.37 -13.68 7.27
CA LEU A 24 9.28 -13.25 6.39
C LEU A 24 9.42 -13.74 4.95
N LEU A 25 10.63 -14.09 4.50
CA LEU A 25 10.93 -14.60 3.15
C LEU A 25 11.68 -15.95 3.22
N PRO A 26 11.15 -16.97 3.94
CA PRO A 26 11.92 -18.13 4.38
C PRO A 26 12.49 -18.99 3.23
N ASN A 27 11.92 -18.89 2.03
CA ASN A 27 12.38 -19.61 0.85
C ASN A 27 13.34 -18.78 -0.02
N SER A 28 13.48 -17.48 0.27
CA SER A 28 14.32 -16.55 -0.47
C SER A 28 15.73 -16.52 0.11
N LYS A 29 16.74 -16.38 -0.76
CA LYS A 29 18.12 -16.10 -0.36
C LYS A 29 18.58 -14.81 -1.02
N PRO A 30 19.35 -13.96 -0.30
CA PRO A 30 19.91 -12.77 -0.89
C PRO A 30 20.93 -13.14 -1.97
N MET A 31 20.75 -12.60 -3.17
CA MET A 31 21.69 -12.66 -4.29
C MET A 31 22.36 -11.28 -4.43
N PRO A 32 23.67 -11.14 -4.14
CA PRO A 32 24.35 -9.86 -4.23
C PRO A 32 24.22 -9.22 -5.63
N ALA A 33 23.84 -7.95 -5.67
CA ALA A 33 23.54 -7.26 -6.92
C ALA A 33 23.87 -5.76 -6.88
N ILE A 34 24.00 -5.16 -8.07
CA ILE A 34 24.24 -3.73 -8.28
C ILE A 34 23.15 -3.15 -9.16
N LEU A 35 22.53 -2.07 -8.70
CA LEU A 35 21.64 -1.23 -9.48
C LEU A 35 22.41 -0.02 -10.02
N ASN A 36 22.66 0.00 -11.33
CA ASN A 36 23.36 1.08 -12.02
C ASN A 36 22.41 2.23 -12.39
N GLY A 37 22.93 3.46 -12.45
CA GLY A 37 22.18 4.63 -12.88
C GLY A 37 21.33 5.28 -11.78
N TYR A 38 21.58 4.91 -10.53
CA TYR A 38 20.92 5.47 -9.36
C TYR A 38 21.93 5.77 -8.26
N ALA A 39 21.62 6.78 -7.46
CA ALA A 39 22.28 7.08 -6.21
C ALA A 39 21.32 6.74 -5.04
N LYS A 40 21.88 6.15 -3.98
CA LYS A 40 21.18 5.98 -2.71
C LYS A 40 21.26 7.28 -1.93
N CYS A 41 20.11 7.86 -1.62
CA CYS A 41 19.98 9.14 -0.93
C CYS A 41 19.19 8.99 0.37
N VAL A 42 19.28 10.00 1.23
CA VAL A 42 18.38 10.26 2.35
C VAL A 42 17.77 11.65 2.19
N ASP A 43 16.56 11.85 2.69
CA ASP A 43 15.95 13.18 2.77
C ASP A 43 15.82 13.67 4.23
N GLU A 44 15.09 14.75 4.46
CA GLU A 44 14.92 15.34 5.79
C GLU A 44 14.19 14.42 6.79
N THR A 45 13.47 13.40 6.30
CA THR A 45 12.89 12.36 7.16
C THR A 45 13.90 11.26 7.52
N MET A 46 15.12 11.33 6.99
CA MET A 46 16.22 10.36 7.19
C MET A 46 15.92 8.95 6.64
N TYR A 47 14.99 8.82 5.69
CA TYR A 47 14.73 7.55 5.03
C TYR A 47 15.44 7.42 3.71
N PHE A 48 15.79 6.19 3.34
CA PHE A 48 16.42 5.95 2.06
C PHE A 48 15.44 6.12 0.90
N LEU A 49 15.96 6.69 -0.17
CA LEU A 49 15.30 6.81 -1.47
C LEU A 49 16.34 6.70 -2.59
N LEU A 50 15.87 6.42 -3.81
CA LEU A 50 16.69 6.38 -5.01
C LEU A 50 16.50 7.65 -5.83
N LYS A 51 17.59 8.29 -6.26
CA LYS A 51 17.58 9.34 -7.28
C LYS A 51 18.32 8.85 -8.51
N LYS A 52 17.80 9.18 -9.70
CA LYS A 52 18.49 8.88 -10.96
C LYS A 52 19.81 9.61 -11.01
N ASP A 53 20.88 8.88 -11.26
CA ASP A 53 22.23 9.39 -11.47
C ASP A 53 23.01 8.35 -12.29
N LEU A 54 23.23 8.66 -13.57
CA LEU A 54 23.86 7.76 -14.54
C LEU A 54 25.31 7.41 -14.18
N SER A 55 25.96 8.19 -13.31
CA SER A 55 27.33 7.96 -12.88
C SER A 55 27.44 7.14 -11.59
N SER A 56 26.31 6.92 -10.91
CA SER A 56 26.26 6.24 -9.62
C SER A 56 25.73 4.81 -9.74
N GLN A 57 26.04 4.03 -8.71
CA GLN A 57 25.59 2.67 -8.53
C GLN A 57 25.17 2.42 -7.09
N VAL A 58 24.15 1.60 -6.88
CA VAL A 58 23.67 1.17 -5.56
C VAL A 58 23.93 -0.31 -5.39
N LYS A 59 24.67 -0.67 -4.34
CA LYS A 59 24.85 -2.07 -3.94
C LYS A 59 23.66 -2.54 -3.11
N GLY A 60 23.23 -3.77 -3.33
CA GLY A 60 22.14 -4.38 -2.60
C GLY A 60 22.08 -5.89 -2.82
N SER A 61 20.90 -6.46 -2.58
CA SER A 61 20.62 -7.88 -2.83
C SER A 61 19.30 -8.04 -3.56
N VAL A 62 19.23 -9.02 -4.45
CA VAL A 62 17.99 -9.50 -5.07
C VAL A 62 17.46 -10.70 -4.30
N PHE A 63 16.14 -10.79 -4.17
CA PHE A 63 15.41 -11.93 -3.62
C PHE A 63 14.46 -12.47 -4.69
N GLU A 64 14.46 -13.78 -4.90
CA GLU A 64 13.41 -14.49 -5.67
C GLU A 64 12.27 -14.80 -4.71
N ILE A 65 11.10 -14.20 -4.92
CA ILE A 65 9.98 -14.23 -3.97
C ILE A 65 8.71 -14.79 -4.62
N SER A 66 7.76 -15.23 -3.79
CA SER A 66 6.40 -15.53 -4.21
C SER A 66 5.56 -14.26 -4.36
N LYS A 67 4.37 -14.42 -4.93
CA LYS A 67 3.35 -13.38 -5.02
C LYS A 67 2.86 -12.92 -3.65
N GLU A 68 2.62 -13.85 -2.73
CA GLU A 68 2.23 -13.52 -1.35
C GLU A 68 3.32 -12.74 -0.60
N GLU A 69 4.59 -13.09 -0.84
CA GLU A 69 5.75 -12.39 -0.30
C GLU A 69 5.86 -10.96 -0.88
N LEU A 70 5.52 -10.76 -2.16
CA LEU A 70 5.45 -9.42 -2.76
C LEU A 70 4.40 -8.55 -2.06
N PHE A 71 3.20 -9.08 -1.79
CA PHE A 71 2.17 -8.35 -1.04
C PHE A 71 2.57 -8.04 0.40
N LEU A 72 3.36 -8.91 1.03
CA LEU A 72 3.95 -8.65 2.35
C LEU A 72 4.93 -7.48 2.30
N ILE A 73 5.80 -7.44 1.29
CA ILE A 73 6.73 -6.32 1.10
C ILE A 73 5.95 -5.03 0.81
N ASP A 74 4.88 -5.06 0.02
CA ASP A 74 4.01 -3.89 -0.21
C ASP A 74 3.46 -3.32 1.11
N ARG A 75 3.07 -4.17 2.07
CA ARG A 75 2.64 -3.74 3.41
C ARG A 75 3.79 -3.16 4.24
N TRP A 76 4.95 -3.80 4.22
CA TRP A 76 6.15 -3.31 4.94
C TRP A 76 6.58 -1.92 4.45
N GLU A 77 6.58 -1.73 3.13
CA GLU A 77 6.96 -0.50 2.45
C GLU A 77 5.82 0.54 2.44
N LEU A 78 4.67 0.23 3.05
CA LEU A 78 3.48 1.10 3.09
C LEU A 78 3.06 1.58 1.69
N PHE A 79 3.06 0.69 0.70
CA PHE A 79 2.73 1.03 -0.68
C PHE A 79 1.38 1.78 -0.75
N PRO A 80 1.28 2.91 -1.49
CA PRO A 80 2.27 3.45 -2.43
C PRO A 80 3.18 4.54 -1.85
N GLN A 81 3.30 4.70 -0.52
CA GLN A 81 4.22 5.67 0.09
C GLN A 81 5.66 5.44 -0.36
N TYR A 82 6.08 4.17 -0.36
CA TYR A 82 7.13 3.70 -1.24
C TYR A 82 6.51 3.10 -2.49
N GLN A 83 6.83 3.72 -3.63
CA GLN A 83 6.41 3.26 -4.93
C GLN A 83 7.30 2.12 -5.39
N ARG A 84 6.66 1.11 -5.98
CA ARG A 84 7.31 -0.02 -6.62
C ARG A 84 7.44 0.23 -8.12
N PHE A 85 8.62 0.00 -8.66
CA PHE A 85 8.87 0.06 -10.11
C PHE A 85 9.90 -1.00 -10.51
N GLN A 86 9.99 -1.29 -11.80
CA GLN A 86 10.92 -2.31 -12.33
C GLN A 86 12.24 -1.67 -12.78
N VAL A 87 13.33 -2.37 -12.52
CA VAL A 87 14.69 -2.03 -12.91
C VAL A 87 15.43 -3.28 -13.40
N ASN A 88 16.56 -3.04 -14.05
CA ASN A 88 17.52 -4.09 -14.36
C ASN A 88 18.71 -3.96 -13.40
N VAL A 89 19.19 -5.09 -12.89
CA VAL A 89 20.29 -5.15 -11.92
C VAL A 89 21.36 -6.13 -12.39
N LEU A 90 22.62 -5.88 -12.03
CA LEU A 90 23.73 -6.77 -12.29
C LEU A 90 23.93 -7.69 -11.08
N LEU A 91 23.73 -9.00 -11.25
CA LEU A 91 24.10 -10.00 -10.25
C LEU A 91 25.62 -10.11 -10.20
N THR A 92 26.22 -9.86 -9.05
CA THR A 92 27.69 -9.72 -8.97
C THR A 92 28.42 -11.05 -8.98
N GLU A 93 27.76 -12.14 -8.59
CA GLU A 93 28.38 -13.47 -8.57
C GLU A 93 28.43 -14.12 -9.96
N THR A 94 27.40 -13.89 -10.78
CA THR A 94 27.27 -14.48 -12.12
C THR A 94 27.62 -13.50 -13.25
N ASN A 95 27.71 -12.18 -12.94
CA ASN A 95 27.84 -11.10 -13.91
C ASN A 95 26.70 -11.08 -14.95
N GLU A 96 25.53 -11.55 -14.55
CA GLU A 96 24.30 -11.57 -15.34
C GLU A 96 23.46 -10.32 -15.07
N ILE A 97 22.85 -9.76 -16.12
CA ILE A 97 21.83 -8.72 -15.97
C ILE A 97 20.49 -9.42 -15.75
N LEU A 98 19.93 -9.25 -14.55
CA LEU A 98 18.58 -9.69 -14.25
C LEU A 98 17.62 -8.54 -14.55
N GLU A 99 16.66 -8.79 -15.44
CA GLU A 99 15.69 -7.80 -15.92
C GLU A 99 14.37 -7.85 -15.11
N ASN A 100 13.60 -6.77 -15.18
CA ASN A 100 12.24 -6.67 -14.59
C ASN A 100 12.19 -6.92 -13.07
N VAL A 101 13.25 -6.53 -12.36
CA VAL A 101 13.34 -6.66 -10.90
C VAL A 101 12.63 -5.50 -10.24
N TYR A 102 11.71 -5.78 -9.32
CA TYR A 102 11.02 -4.76 -8.55
C TYR A 102 11.98 -4.09 -7.56
N VAL A 103 11.83 -2.79 -7.39
CA VAL A 103 12.53 -2.01 -6.37
C VAL A 103 11.56 -0.98 -5.79
N TYR A 104 11.73 -0.67 -4.51
CA TYR A 104 10.91 0.31 -3.80
C TYR A 104 11.68 1.60 -3.58
N THR A 105 11.05 2.74 -3.83
CA THR A 105 11.57 4.06 -3.45
C THR A 105 10.42 4.96 -3.05
N LYS A 106 10.70 5.94 -2.21
CA LYS A 106 9.75 7.01 -1.92
C LYS A 106 10.10 8.29 -2.69
N LEU A 107 9.15 9.22 -2.72
CA LEU A 107 9.42 10.60 -3.11
C LEU A 107 10.17 11.33 -1.99
N GLU A 108 11.05 12.26 -2.37
CA GLU A 108 11.77 13.08 -1.41
C GLU A 108 10.86 14.08 -0.69
N VAL A 109 11.16 14.28 0.59
CA VAL A 109 10.57 15.30 1.45
C VAL A 109 11.63 16.33 1.78
N GLY A 110 11.41 17.57 1.35
CA GLY A 110 12.40 18.63 1.53
C GLY A 110 13.65 18.37 0.69
N LYS A 111 14.83 18.61 1.29
CA LYS A 111 16.11 18.37 0.62
C LYS A 111 16.58 16.92 0.78
N TYR A 112 17.28 16.43 -0.24
CA TYR A 112 17.96 15.14 -0.19
C TYR A 112 19.48 15.30 -0.23
N TYR A 113 20.16 14.29 0.31
CA TYR A 113 21.60 14.16 0.40
C TYR A 113 22.00 12.73 0.05
N LEU A 114 23.24 12.52 -0.42
CA LEU A 114 23.76 11.17 -0.60
C LEU A 114 23.80 10.45 0.74
N ALA A 115 23.34 9.19 0.75
CA ALA A 115 23.47 8.34 1.93
C ALA A 115 24.95 8.02 2.13
N THR A 116 25.43 8.13 3.37
CA THR A 116 26.80 7.74 3.72
C THR A 116 26.86 6.25 4.07
N ASP A 117 28.02 5.62 3.90
CA ASP A 117 28.18 4.18 4.13
C ASP A 117 27.96 3.76 5.60
N ASP A 118 28.11 4.70 6.54
CA ASP A 118 27.90 4.52 7.99
C ASP A 118 26.43 4.70 8.42
N MET A 119 25.58 5.25 7.55
CA MET A 119 24.13 5.15 7.72
C MET A 119 23.77 3.68 7.47
N GLY A 120 23.59 2.91 8.55
CA GLY A 120 23.15 1.50 8.50
C GLY A 120 21.82 1.29 7.75
N PHE A 121 21.09 0.21 7.98
CA PHE A 121 19.77 0.07 7.36
C PHE A 121 18.83 1.20 7.83
N SER A 122 18.00 1.71 6.90
CA SER A 122 17.25 2.97 7.03
C SER A 122 16.60 3.07 8.41
N ARG A 123 16.69 4.23 9.07
CA ARG A 123 15.83 4.54 10.21
C ARG A 123 14.43 4.93 9.73
N ASN A 124 13.76 4.07 8.95
CA ASN A 124 12.29 4.15 8.79
C ASN A 124 11.68 4.21 10.21
N PRO A 125 10.59 4.94 10.48
CA PRO A 125 9.86 4.86 11.73
C PRO A 125 9.48 3.41 12.03
N ASN A 126 9.45 2.54 11.02
CA ASN A 126 9.21 1.10 11.12
C ASN A 126 10.47 0.24 11.30
N ALA A 127 11.69 0.77 11.15
CA ALA A 127 12.94 -0.02 11.12
C ALA A 127 13.86 0.27 12.31
N ASN A 128 13.33 0.05 13.51
CA ASN A 128 14.16 -0.38 14.63
C ASN A 128 13.83 -1.84 14.93
N GLU A 129 14.69 -2.54 15.66
CA GLU A 129 14.51 -3.96 16.00
C GLU A 129 13.12 -4.24 16.62
N ASN A 130 12.59 -3.31 17.44
CA ASN A 130 11.26 -3.44 18.06
C ASN A 130 10.13 -3.39 17.04
N ASN A 131 10.24 -2.55 16.01
CA ASN A 131 9.20 -2.38 15.00
C ASN A 131 9.26 -3.48 13.95
N LEU A 132 10.46 -3.95 13.58
CA LEU A 132 10.61 -5.17 12.78
C LEU A 132 10.00 -6.37 13.52
N ASN A 133 10.32 -6.54 14.81
CA ASN A 133 9.70 -7.58 15.63
C ASN A 133 8.18 -7.44 15.69
N SER A 134 7.67 -6.23 15.88
CA SER A 134 6.23 -5.96 15.94
C SER A 134 5.54 -6.28 14.61
N PHE A 135 6.16 -5.95 13.48
CA PHE A 135 5.65 -6.30 12.15
C PHE A 135 5.66 -7.81 11.93
N ILE A 136 6.74 -8.51 12.30
CA ILE A 136 6.84 -9.97 12.20
C ILE A 136 5.73 -10.65 13.03
N GLU A 137 5.56 -10.24 14.28
CA GLU A 137 4.52 -10.79 15.16
C GLU A 137 3.11 -10.50 14.65
N MET A 138 2.88 -9.29 14.13
CA MET A 138 1.62 -8.92 13.51
C MET A 138 1.31 -9.78 12.28
N GLU A 139 2.25 -9.91 11.33
CA GLU A 139 2.08 -10.72 10.11
C GLU A 139 1.83 -12.20 10.43
N LYS A 140 2.47 -12.73 11.48
CA LYS A 140 2.21 -14.09 11.99
C LYS A 140 0.79 -14.21 12.54
N ALA A 141 0.32 -13.22 13.30
CA ALA A 141 -1.00 -13.23 13.92
C ALA A 141 -2.15 -13.14 12.89
N ILE A 142 -1.95 -12.38 11.81
CA ILE A 142 -2.96 -12.19 10.76
C ILE A 142 -2.71 -13.05 9.52
N LYS A 143 -1.83 -14.07 9.61
CA LYS A 143 -1.35 -14.82 8.44
C LYS A 143 -2.47 -15.39 7.56
N ASP A 144 -3.56 -15.83 8.18
CA ASP A 144 -4.71 -16.50 7.58
C ASP A 144 -5.83 -15.52 7.18
N PHE A 145 -5.66 -14.21 7.43
CA PHE A 145 -6.61 -13.20 6.99
C PHE A 145 -6.50 -12.99 5.47
N PRO A 146 -7.60 -12.73 4.77
CA PRO A 146 -7.57 -12.50 3.34
C PRO A 146 -6.85 -11.19 3.01
N LEU A 147 -6.22 -11.16 1.83
CA LEU A 147 -5.74 -9.93 1.24
C LEU A 147 -6.94 -9.09 0.80
N THR A 148 -6.93 -7.81 1.17
CA THR A 148 -8.04 -6.90 0.95
C THR A 148 -7.52 -5.52 0.54
N ASP A 149 -8.08 -4.97 -0.54
CA ASP A 149 -7.94 -3.56 -0.91
C ASP A 149 -9.20 -2.79 -0.44
N TYR A 150 -9.03 -1.54 -0.05
CA TYR A 150 -10.15 -0.68 0.37
C TYR A 150 -10.16 0.63 -0.43
N ILE A 151 -11.35 1.12 -0.78
CA ILE A 151 -11.57 2.49 -1.26
C ILE A 151 -12.72 3.13 -0.48
N PHE A 152 -12.45 4.29 0.11
CA PHE A 152 -13.47 5.18 0.68
C PHE A 152 -13.69 6.35 -0.27
N LEU A 153 -14.91 6.44 -0.84
CA LEU A 153 -15.26 7.50 -1.78
C LEU A 153 -15.93 8.65 -1.05
N TYR A 154 -15.43 9.86 -1.23
CA TYR A 154 -16.00 11.11 -0.72
C TYR A 154 -16.46 11.97 -1.89
N ASP A 155 -17.65 12.56 -1.81
CA ASP A 155 -18.08 13.57 -2.79
C ASP A 155 -17.22 14.83 -2.63
N ILE A 156 -16.67 15.31 -3.75
CA ILE A 156 -15.86 16.52 -3.80
C ILE A 156 -16.32 17.46 -4.92
N ASN A 157 -15.95 18.74 -4.79
CA ASN A 157 -16.16 19.75 -5.82
C ASN A 157 -14.92 19.86 -6.74
N GLU A 158 -15.03 20.70 -7.79
CA GLU A 158 -13.97 20.88 -8.79
C GLU A 158 -12.69 21.49 -8.22
N GLN A 159 -12.80 22.42 -7.26
CA GLN A 159 -11.63 22.99 -6.59
C GLN A 159 -10.88 21.91 -5.78
N GLU A 160 -11.60 21.13 -4.98
CA GLU A 160 -11.05 20.02 -4.20
C GLU A 160 -10.42 18.94 -5.11
N PHE A 161 -11.02 18.66 -6.27
CA PHE A 161 -10.48 17.74 -7.27
C PHE A 161 -9.12 18.21 -7.81
N GLU A 162 -9.00 19.49 -8.16
CA GLU A 162 -7.75 20.10 -8.62
C GLU A 162 -6.70 20.18 -7.51
N GLU A 163 -7.10 20.40 -6.25
CA GLU A 163 -6.21 20.40 -5.10
C GLU A 163 -5.58 19.01 -4.90
N ILE A 164 -6.36 17.93 -4.97
CA ILE A 164 -5.85 16.56 -4.85
C ILE A 164 -4.86 16.23 -5.97
N ASN A 165 -5.17 16.60 -7.22
CA ASN A 165 -4.27 16.32 -8.36
C ASN A 165 -2.93 17.05 -8.30
N LYS A 166 -2.82 18.10 -7.46
CA LYS A 166 -1.56 18.84 -7.23
C LYS A 166 -0.73 18.27 -6.07
N LEU A 167 -1.28 17.35 -5.28
CA LEU A 167 -0.56 16.75 -4.17
C LEU A 167 0.59 15.89 -4.70
N THR A 168 1.80 16.18 -4.24
CA THR A 168 2.96 15.32 -4.51
C THR A 168 3.02 14.14 -3.54
N HIS A 169 2.47 14.31 -2.33
CA HIS A 169 2.47 13.32 -1.25
C HIS A 169 1.05 13.04 -0.76
N PRO A 170 0.16 12.45 -1.58
CA PRO A 170 -1.26 12.27 -1.26
C PRO A 170 -1.52 11.16 -0.21
N TYR A 171 -0.60 10.97 0.73
CA TYR A 171 -0.60 9.87 1.70
C TYR A 171 -1.33 10.28 2.98
N ALA A 172 -2.24 9.41 3.43
CA ALA A 172 -3.05 9.64 4.61
C ALA A 172 -3.21 8.35 5.43
N ALA A 173 -3.59 8.50 6.69
CA ALA A 173 -4.01 7.41 7.55
C ALA A 173 -5.43 7.64 8.06
N LEU A 174 -6.27 6.63 7.90
CA LEU A 174 -7.57 6.53 8.55
C LEU A 174 -7.41 5.74 9.84
N ILE A 175 -7.73 6.37 10.97
CA ILE A 175 -7.62 5.80 12.30
C ILE A 175 -9.01 5.60 12.86
N ILE A 176 -9.30 4.40 13.35
CA ILE A 176 -10.54 4.04 14.04
C ILE A 176 -10.14 3.55 15.44
N ASP A 177 -10.45 4.34 16.45
CA ASP A 177 -10.09 4.08 17.85
C ASP A 177 -11.35 3.90 18.70
N ASP A 178 -11.62 2.65 19.09
CA ASP A 178 -12.66 2.30 20.06
C ASP A 178 -12.02 2.06 21.42
N LYS A 179 -11.93 3.15 22.18
CA LYS A 179 -11.33 3.16 23.54
C LYS A 179 -12.10 2.27 24.52
N GLU A 180 -13.42 2.12 24.35
CA GLU A 180 -14.26 1.32 25.25
C GLU A 180 -13.99 -0.17 25.07
N ASN A 181 -13.96 -0.63 23.81
CA ASN A 181 -13.69 -2.03 23.47
C ASN A 181 -12.20 -2.35 23.29
N ARG A 182 -11.32 -1.36 23.43
CA ARG A 182 -9.86 -1.47 23.24
C ARG A 182 -9.48 -1.97 21.85
N ASN A 183 -10.22 -1.55 20.84
CA ASN A 183 -9.92 -1.87 19.45
C ASN A 183 -9.31 -0.64 18.77
N TYR A 184 -8.24 -0.87 18.02
CA TYR A 184 -7.55 0.16 17.26
C TYR A 184 -7.26 -0.36 15.86
N VAL A 185 -7.62 0.42 14.84
CA VAL A 185 -7.33 0.12 13.44
C VAL A 185 -6.73 1.35 12.80
N ALA A 186 -5.59 1.20 12.14
CA ALA A 186 -4.97 2.23 11.31
C ALA A 186 -4.85 1.70 9.87
N ILE A 187 -5.42 2.43 8.93
CA ILE A 187 -5.39 2.12 7.49
C ILE A 187 -4.57 3.19 6.81
N HIS A 188 -3.38 2.82 6.36
CA HIS A 188 -2.54 3.68 5.53
C HIS A 188 -2.99 3.59 4.08
N GLY A 189 -3.00 4.73 3.40
CA GLY A 189 -3.45 4.80 2.03
C GLY A 189 -3.03 6.07 1.30
N SER A 190 -3.47 6.16 0.06
CA SER A 190 -3.34 7.35 -0.78
C SER A 190 -4.69 7.87 -1.24
N ILE A 191 -4.77 9.17 -1.45
CA ILE A 191 -5.96 9.85 -1.94
C ILE A 191 -5.80 10.08 -3.44
N PHE A 192 -6.73 9.54 -4.21
CA PHE A 192 -6.81 9.78 -5.66
C PHE A 192 -8.04 10.61 -5.99
N ALA A 193 -7.91 11.55 -6.93
CA ALA A 193 -9.06 12.24 -7.50
C ALA A 193 -9.61 11.40 -8.66
N ILE A 194 -10.88 11.04 -8.62
CA ILE A 194 -11.55 10.29 -9.69
C ILE A 194 -12.78 11.04 -10.19
N LYS A 195 -13.08 10.91 -11.48
CA LYS A 195 -14.25 11.51 -12.11
C LYS A 195 -15.01 10.44 -12.87
N GLU A 196 -16.29 10.26 -12.53
CA GLU A 196 -17.16 9.25 -13.14
C GLU A 196 -18.56 9.85 -13.35
N ASP A 197 -19.15 9.68 -14.53
CA ASP A 197 -20.48 10.21 -14.88
C ASP A 197 -20.68 11.70 -14.50
N GLY A 198 -19.63 12.51 -14.64
CA GLY A 198 -19.65 13.94 -14.31
C GLY A 198 -19.60 14.27 -12.82
N LYS A 199 -19.57 13.26 -11.93
CA LYS A 199 -19.31 13.43 -10.50
C LYS A 199 -17.83 13.26 -10.20
N MET A 200 -17.36 13.98 -9.19
CA MET A 200 -15.98 13.94 -8.72
C MET A 200 -15.92 13.33 -7.33
N TYR A 201 -14.96 12.44 -7.12
CA TYR A 201 -14.73 11.80 -5.83
C TYR A 201 -13.27 11.92 -5.41
N ALA A 202 -13.04 12.06 -4.12
CA ALA A 202 -11.78 11.68 -3.50
C ALA A 202 -11.87 10.19 -3.10
N ALA A 203 -10.91 9.40 -3.54
CA ALA A 203 -10.80 7.97 -3.26
C ALA A 203 -9.63 7.73 -2.31
N LEU A 204 -9.90 7.64 -1.01
CA LEU A 204 -8.91 7.20 -0.03
C LEU A 204 -8.75 5.68 -0.18
N THR A 205 -7.58 5.25 -0.63
CA THR A 205 -7.32 3.90 -1.13
C THR A 205 -6.19 3.25 -0.36
N SER A 206 -6.42 2.03 0.11
CA SER A 206 -5.42 1.20 0.78
C SER A 206 -5.27 -0.13 0.04
N PHE A 207 -4.04 -0.58 -0.14
CA PHE A 207 -3.73 -1.78 -0.91
C PHE A 207 -3.19 -2.90 -0.02
N SER A 208 -3.48 -4.14 -0.43
CA SER A 208 -2.85 -5.39 0.02
C SER A 208 -2.90 -5.60 1.54
N GLN A 209 -3.95 -5.11 2.22
CA GLN A 209 -4.13 -5.26 3.66
C GLN A 209 -4.48 -6.71 4.01
N LYS A 210 -4.02 -7.21 5.16
CA LYS A 210 -4.51 -8.47 5.72
C LYS A 210 -5.56 -8.16 6.77
N SER A 211 -6.82 -8.42 6.46
CA SER A 211 -7.94 -7.97 7.30
C SER A 211 -9.15 -8.86 7.13
N ASN A 212 -9.85 -9.10 8.23
CA ASN A 212 -11.17 -9.72 8.26
C ASN A 212 -12.32 -8.69 8.24
N LEU A 213 -11.97 -7.39 8.19
CA LEU A 213 -12.94 -6.29 8.08
C LEU A 213 -13.30 -6.09 6.60
N ASN A 214 -14.53 -5.69 6.35
CA ASN A 214 -15.03 -5.42 4.99
C ASN A 214 -15.74 -4.06 4.91
N SER A 215 -16.21 -3.71 3.73
CA SER A 215 -16.93 -2.46 3.50
C SER A 215 -18.16 -2.27 4.40
N ILE A 216 -18.85 -3.34 4.80
CA ILE A 216 -20.01 -3.27 5.71
C ILE A 216 -19.58 -2.78 7.09
N PHE A 217 -18.49 -3.33 7.64
CA PHE A 217 -17.96 -2.87 8.92
C PHE A 217 -17.67 -1.37 8.90
N TYR A 218 -16.94 -0.89 7.88
CA TYR A 218 -16.61 0.53 7.80
C TYR A 218 -17.84 1.41 7.60
N TYR A 219 -18.79 0.98 6.76
CA TYR A 219 -20.06 1.68 6.63
C TYR A 219 -20.76 1.82 7.99
N GLN A 220 -20.83 0.74 8.77
CA GLN A 220 -21.45 0.77 10.09
C GLN A 220 -20.66 1.64 11.09
N ALA A 221 -19.33 1.58 11.09
CA ALA A 221 -18.47 2.38 11.96
C ALA A 221 -18.67 3.89 11.73
N PHE A 222 -18.62 4.35 10.48
CA PHE A 222 -18.80 5.76 10.15
C PHE A 222 -20.21 6.30 10.39
N ASN A 223 -21.21 5.39 10.45
CA ASN A 223 -22.62 5.74 10.63
C ASN A 223 -23.14 5.40 12.03
N GLU A 224 -22.26 5.11 12.99
CA GLU A 224 -22.61 4.82 14.39
C GLU A 224 -23.63 3.66 14.52
N LYS A 225 -23.53 2.68 13.63
CA LYS A 225 -24.42 1.50 13.58
C LYS A 225 -23.83 0.26 14.26
N LEU A 226 -22.62 0.34 14.81
CA LEU A 226 -22.01 -0.76 15.54
C LEU A 226 -22.68 -0.94 16.91
N LEU A 227 -23.03 -2.17 17.25
CA LEU A 227 -23.63 -2.47 18.56
C LEU A 227 -22.58 -2.32 19.66
N ASN A 228 -22.88 -1.53 20.70
CA ASN A 228 -22.01 -1.30 21.87
C ASN A 228 -20.60 -0.78 21.52
N SER A 229 -20.46 -0.06 20.41
CA SER A 229 -19.19 0.49 19.96
C SER A 229 -19.42 1.86 19.35
N LYS A 230 -18.63 2.85 19.79
CA LYS A 230 -18.64 4.22 19.28
C LYS A 230 -17.20 4.67 18.99
N PRO A 231 -16.60 4.16 17.90
CA PRO A 231 -15.22 4.46 17.61
C PRO A 231 -15.05 5.94 17.25
N GLU A 232 -13.95 6.52 17.69
CA GLU A 232 -13.44 7.80 17.20
C GLU A 232 -12.75 7.58 15.85
N ILE A 233 -13.24 8.24 14.80
CA ILE A 233 -12.70 8.10 13.45
C ILE A 233 -11.97 9.37 13.07
N THR A 234 -10.67 9.24 12.78
CA THR A 234 -9.80 10.37 12.40
C THR A 234 -9.12 10.09 11.07
N LEU A 235 -9.19 11.04 10.14
CA LEU A 235 -8.35 11.07 8.95
C LEU A 235 -7.18 12.02 9.20
N LYS A 236 -5.95 11.56 8.98
CA LYS A 236 -4.74 12.38 9.12
C LYS A 236 -3.90 12.32 7.86
N SER A 237 -3.36 13.46 7.45
CA SER A 237 -2.26 13.47 6.49
C SER A 237 -1.00 12.85 7.12
N LEU A 238 -0.20 12.15 6.33
CA LEU A 238 1.11 11.64 6.74
C LEU A 238 2.24 12.66 6.50
N TYR A 239 1.95 13.76 5.81
CA TYR A 239 2.92 14.81 5.48
C TYR A 239 2.32 16.20 5.72
N ASP A 240 3.10 17.09 6.33
CA ASP A 240 2.64 18.43 6.76
C ASP A 240 2.17 19.32 5.60
N ASN A 241 2.68 19.09 4.39
CA ASN A 241 2.33 19.86 3.18
C ASN A 241 1.10 19.31 2.42
N THR A 242 0.48 18.24 2.90
CA THR A 242 -0.70 17.65 2.27
C THR A 242 -1.95 18.19 2.96
N ASN A 243 -2.54 19.24 2.37
CA ASN A 243 -3.79 19.81 2.85
C ASN A 243 -4.98 18.98 2.35
N ILE A 244 -5.58 18.22 3.26
CA ILE A 244 -6.78 17.41 3.02
C ILE A 244 -7.88 17.76 4.04
N ASP A 245 -7.84 18.97 4.61
CA ASP A 245 -8.73 19.40 5.70
C ASP A 245 -10.21 19.32 5.30
N PHE A 246 -10.49 19.51 4.01
CA PHE A 246 -11.83 19.37 3.44
C PHE A 246 -12.38 17.93 3.50
N LEU A 247 -11.52 16.91 3.64
CA LEU A 247 -11.93 15.51 3.86
C LEU A 247 -12.08 15.15 5.33
N ILE A 248 -11.30 15.78 6.23
CA ILE A 248 -11.27 15.43 7.67
C ILE A 248 -12.66 15.52 8.31
N ASN A 249 -13.48 16.48 7.86
CA ASN A 249 -14.82 16.70 8.38
C ASN A 249 -15.94 16.05 7.54
N LYS A 250 -15.59 15.30 6.49
CA LYS A 250 -16.55 14.61 5.62
C LYS A 250 -16.62 13.12 5.97
N LYS A 251 -17.78 12.52 5.71
CA LYS A 251 -17.94 11.06 5.73
C LYS A 251 -17.88 10.51 4.30
N PRO A 252 -17.33 9.30 4.08
CA PRO A 252 -17.43 8.65 2.79
C PRO A 252 -18.90 8.44 2.39
N VAL A 253 -19.19 8.67 1.12
CA VAL A 253 -20.50 8.39 0.51
C VAL A 253 -20.63 6.93 0.07
N TYR A 254 -19.51 6.25 -0.18
CA TYR A 254 -19.42 4.81 -0.46
C TYR A 254 -18.19 4.19 0.18
N TYR A 255 -18.31 2.90 0.50
CA TYR A 255 -17.29 2.07 1.16
C TYR A 255 -17.08 0.84 0.28
N LEU A 256 -15.89 0.69 -0.29
CA LEU A 256 -15.59 -0.39 -1.22
C LEU A 256 -14.48 -1.26 -0.61
N SER A 257 -14.64 -2.58 -0.70
CA SER A 257 -13.58 -3.55 -0.47
C SER A 257 -13.44 -4.47 -1.68
N SER A 258 -12.21 -4.88 -2.01
CA SER A 258 -11.96 -6.06 -2.84
C SER A 258 -11.19 -7.04 -1.98
N ARG A 259 -11.56 -8.33 -1.98
CA ARG A 259 -10.83 -9.35 -1.22
C ARG A 259 -10.49 -10.58 -2.06
N GLU A 260 -9.35 -11.19 -1.77
CA GLU A 260 -8.96 -12.46 -2.36
C GLU A 260 -9.65 -13.62 -1.63
N ASP A 261 -10.23 -14.54 -2.40
CA ASP A 261 -10.81 -15.78 -1.90
C ASP A 261 -10.53 -16.92 -2.89
N LYS A 262 -9.47 -17.68 -2.62
CA LYS A 262 -9.00 -18.78 -3.48
C LYS A 262 -10.03 -19.91 -3.65
N ALA A 263 -11.09 -19.95 -2.82
CA ALA A 263 -12.13 -20.98 -2.87
C ALA A 263 -13.23 -20.69 -3.91
N ILE A 264 -13.33 -19.45 -4.42
CA ILE A 264 -14.35 -19.11 -5.41
C ILE A 264 -13.94 -19.55 -6.82
N ASN A 265 -14.94 -19.81 -7.67
CA ASN A 265 -14.71 -20.17 -9.08
C ASN A 265 -14.84 -18.96 -10.02
N GLU A 266 -15.67 -17.99 -9.67
CA GLU A 266 -15.96 -16.81 -10.47
C GLU A 266 -15.96 -15.58 -9.56
N THR A 267 -15.60 -14.42 -10.13
CA THR A 267 -15.65 -13.14 -9.44
C THR A 267 -17.07 -12.82 -9.01
N GLN A 268 -17.24 -12.38 -7.76
CA GLN A 268 -18.54 -12.05 -7.18
C GLN A 268 -18.58 -10.61 -6.71
N VAL A 269 -19.77 -10.02 -6.71
CA VAL A 269 -20.01 -8.69 -6.16
C VAL A 269 -21.17 -8.72 -5.18
N GLY A 270 -21.06 -7.91 -4.12
CA GLY A 270 -22.07 -7.76 -3.09
C GLY A 270 -22.34 -6.30 -2.77
N TRP A 271 -23.59 -5.98 -2.47
CA TRP A 271 -24.02 -4.64 -2.05
C TRP A 271 -24.75 -4.71 -0.72
N TYR A 272 -24.52 -3.71 0.13
CA TYR A 272 -25.26 -3.50 1.37
C TYR A 272 -25.73 -2.04 1.46
N GLU A 273 -27.06 -1.87 1.63
CA GLU A 273 -27.74 -0.58 1.73
C GLU A 273 -27.40 0.42 0.61
N ASN A 274 -26.99 -0.05 -0.58
CA ASN A 274 -26.50 0.80 -1.69
C ASN A 274 -25.36 1.76 -1.29
N LYS A 275 -24.59 1.40 -0.24
CA LYS A 275 -23.51 2.22 0.34
C LYS A 275 -22.21 1.46 0.52
N ALA A 276 -22.29 0.19 0.92
CA ALA A 276 -21.12 -0.68 1.02
C ALA A 276 -21.11 -1.67 -0.15
N PHE A 277 -19.95 -1.84 -0.76
CA PHE A 277 -19.71 -2.71 -1.89
C PHE A 277 -18.52 -3.63 -1.61
N GLU A 278 -18.64 -4.89 -1.98
CA GLU A 278 -17.54 -5.83 -1.94
C GLU A 278 -17.37 -6.52 -3.29
N LEU A 279 -16.13 -6.56 -3.79
CA LEU A 279 -15.67 -7.39 -4.89
C LEU A 279 -14.91 -8.59 -4.29
N VAL A 280 -15.23 -9.81 -4.71
CA VAL A 280 -14.50 -11.01 -4.29
C VAL A 280 -13.84 -11.61 -5.52
N GLU A 281 -12.52 -11.73 -5.48
CA GLU A 281 -11.69 -12.20 -6.59
C GLU A 281 -10.96 -13.49 -6.19
N LYS A 282 -10.81 -14.41 -7.13
CA LYS A 282 -10.12 -15.68 -6.88
C LYS A 282 -8.62 -15.49 -6.64
N ASP A 283 -8.02 -14.58 -7.40
CA ASP A 283 -6.60 -14.33 -7.44
C ASP A 283 -6.36 -12.84 -7.64
N PHE A 284 -5.59 -12.23 -6.74
CA PHE A 284 -5.32 -10.80 -6.78
C PHE A 284 -4.28 -10.45 -7.84
N ASP A 285 -4.53 -9.48 -8.71
CA ASP A 285 -3.49 -9.03 -9.64
C ASP A 285 -2.26 -8.51 -8.87
N ILE A 286 -1.03 -8.75 -9.33
CA ILE A 286 0.15 -8.22 -8.64
C ILE A 286 0.22 -6.70 -8.75
N ASP A 287 -0.37 -6.11 -9.79
CA ASP A 287 -0.44 -4.67 -9.96
C ASP A 287 -1.63 -4.09 -9.16
N PRO A 288 -1.37 -3.31 -8.10
CA PRO A 288 -2.42 -2.70 -7.28
C PRO A 288 -3.31 -1.73 -8.06
N PHE A 289 -2.80 -1.07 -9.10
CA PHE A 289 -3.61 -0.15 -9.91
C PHE A 289 -4.55 -0.88 -10.86
N ILE A 290 -4.19 -2.08 -11.31
CA ILE A 290 -5.14 -2.95 -12.03
C ILE A 290 -6.29 -3.33 -11.09
N ARG A 291 -6.00 -3.71 -9.85
CA ARG A 291 -7.04 -4.04 -8.85
C ARG A 291 -7.90 -2.82 -8.49
N PHE A 292 -7.29 -1.65 -8.31
CA PHE A 292 -8.00 -0.38 -8.12
C PHE A 292 -9.02 -0.12 -9.23
N ASN A 293 -8.57 -0.20 -10.49
CA ASN A 293 -9.42 0.03 -11.65
C ASN A 293 -10.52 -1.03 -11.78
N LYS A 294 -10.21 -2.31 -11.53
CA LYS A 294 -11.20 -3.40 -11.52
C LYS A 294 -12.29 -3.15 -10.47
N MET A 295 -11.91 -2.78 -9.25
CA MET A 295 -12.85 -2.52 -8.17
C MET A 295 -13.76 -1.32 -8.46
N LEU A 296 -13.19 -0.20 -8.92
CA LEU A 296 -13.99 0.97 -9.30
C LEU A 296 -14.92 0.65 -10.47
N LYS A 297 -14.43 -0.05 -11.49
CA LYS A 297 -15.26 -0.45 -12.63
C LYS A 297 -16.42 -1.33 -12.19
N ALA A 298 -16.15 -2.39 -11.42
CA ALA A 298 -17.21 -3.28 -10.91
C ALA A 298 -18.22 -2.53 -10.05
N PHE A 299 -17.76 -1.60 -9.20
CA PHE A 299 -18.62 -0.73 -8.41
C PHE A 299 -19.52 0.12 -9.32
N PHE A 300 -18.98 0.91 -10.25
CA PHE A 300 -19.78 1.82 -11.07
C PHE A 300 -20.70 1.10 -12.07
N ASP A 301 -20.27 -0.04 -12.62
CA ASP A 301 -21.08 -0.85 -13.54
C ASP A 301 -22.31 -1.48 -12.84
N THR A 302 -22.18 -1.81 -11.55
CA THR A 302 -23.22 -2.52 -10.78
C THR A 302 -23.97 -1.63 -9.81
N LYS A 303 -23.49 -0.39 -9.61
CA LYS A 303 -24.13 0.61 -8.78
C LYS A 303 -25.53 0.83 -9.31
N GLN A 304 -26.52 0.51 -8.48
CA GLN A 304 -27.91 0.83 -8.77
C GLN A 304 -27.98 2.35 -8.99
N LYS A 305 -28.24 2.76 -10.23
CA LYS A 305 -28.64 4.12 -10.51
C LYS A 305 -29.98 4.25 -9.80
N ASN A 306 -29.99 4.97 -8.67
CA ASN A 306 -31.24 5.42 -8.08
C ASN A 306 -31.88 6.33 -9.14
N ASP A 307 -32.64 5.75 -10.06
CA ASP A 307 -33.57 6.45 -10.90
C ASP A 307 -34.65 7.00 -9.96
N LYS A 308 -34.44 8.26 -9.58
CA LYS A 308 -35.39 9.24 -9.01
C LYS A 308 -36.48 8.72 -8.08
#